data_AF-A0A1A7ZAI7-F1
#
_entry.id   AF-A0A1A7ZAI7-F1
#
_cell.length_a   1.000
_cell.length_b   1.000
_cell.length_c   1.000
_cell.angle_alpha   90.00
_cell.angle_beta   90.00
_cell.angle_gamma   90.00
#
_symmetry.space_group_name_H-M   'P 1'
#
loop_
_entity.id
_entity.type
_entity.pdbx_description
1 polymer ?
#
loop_
_entity_poly.entity_id
_entity_poly.type
_entity_poly.pdbx_seq_one_letter_code
_entity_poly.pdbx_strand_id
1 'polypeptide(L)'
;EKIGYYESVNIIKPEDAAILFKAEGHHPKRLKVEAWTSYRDYRNRKYGVLLKNGEDWRSNRVILNKEVISLKMLENFVPLLDDVGQDFVTRVHKKITRSGQNKWTTDLSQELFKYALESVSSVLYGERLGLMLDYIDPEAQHFIDCITLMFKTTSPMLYIPPGLLRQTRSR
;
A
#
# COMPACT_ATOMS: atom_id res chain seq x y z
N GLU A 1 -23.37 -13.89 0.18
CA GLU A 1 -22.50 -14.79 -0.60
C GLU A 1 -21.57 -15.52 0.36
N LYS A 2 -21.27 -16.79 0.10
CA LYS A 2 -20.34 -17.58 0.90
C LYS A 2 -19.20 -18.06 0.01
N ILE A 3 -17.98 -17.63 0.31
CA ILE A 3 -16.76 -18.01 -0.43
C ILE A 3 -15.77 -18.58 0.56
N GLY A 4 -15.45 -19.87 0.42
CA GLY A 4 -14.62 -20.60 1.38
C GLY A 4 -15.26 -20.57 2.77
N TYR A 5 -14.54 -20.02 3.74
CA TYR A 5 -14.99 -19.90 5.13
C TYR A 5 -15.52 -18.50 5.48
N TYR A 6 -15.62 -17.60 4.50
CA TYR A 6 -16.20 -16.27 4.68
C TYR A 6 -17.65 -16.24 4.20
N GLU A 7 -18.48 -15.56 4.98
CA GLU A 7 -19.84 -15.20 4.61
C GLU A 7 -19.93 -13.67 4.61
N SER A 8 -20.46 -13.12 3.52
CA SER A 8 -20.57 -11.69 3.30
C SER A 8 -21.94 -11.31 2.73
N VAL A 9 -22.36 -10.08 3.00
CA VAL A 9 -23.46 -9.43 2.30
C VAL A 9 -22.85 -8.36 1.39
N ASN A 10 -23.10 -8.46 0.09
CA ASN A 10 -22.61 -7.50 -0.89
C ASN A 10 -23.70 -6.45 -1.15
N ILE A 11 -23.38 -5.19 -0.95
CA ILE A 11 -24.26 -4.05 -1.23
C ILE A 11 -23.70 -3.25 -2.41
N ILE A 12 -24.58 -2.64 -3.20
CA ILE A 12 -24.18 -1.86 -4.39
C ILE A 12 -24.76 -0.44 -4.38
N LYS A 13 -25.88 -0.22 -3.69
CA LYS A 13 -26.57 1.06 -3.66
C LYS A 13 -25.89 2.01 -2.66
N PRO A 14 -25.63 3.28 -3.02
CA PRO A 14 -25.05 4.26 -2.10
C PRO A 14 -25.89 4.45 -0.83
N GLU A 15 -27.21 4.31 -0.92
CA GLU A 15 -28.13 4.46 0.21
C GLU A 15 -27.90 3.37 1.26
N ASP A 16 -27.66 2.12 0.83
CA ASP A 16 -27.35 1.00 1.72
C ASP A 16 -26.00 1.20 2.41
N ALA A 17 -25.00 1.72 1.68
CA ALA A 17 -23.71 2.07 2.27
C ALA A 17 -23.84 3.19 3.31
N ALA A 18 -24.65 4.21 3.04
CA ALA A 18 -24.93 5.27 3.99
C ALA A 18 -25.60 4.74 5.27
N ILE A 19 -26.52 3.77 5.16
CA ILE A 19 -27.12 3.10 6.32
C ILE A 19 -26.06 2.33 7.11
N LEU A 20 -25.23 1.53 6.44
CA LEU A 20 -24.14 0.75 7.06
C LEU A 20 -23.19 1.65 7.85
N PHE A 21 -22.69 2.73 7.23
CA PHE A 21 -21.73 3.62 7.87
C PHE A 21 -22.34 4.51 8.96
N LYS A 22 -23.65 4.82 8.89
CA LYS A 22 -24.36 5.48 10.00
C LYS A 22 -24.51 4.59 11.23
N ALA A 23 -24.58 3.27 11.03
CA ALA A 23 -24.65 2.29 12.10
C ALA A 23 -23.25 1.85 12.61
N GLU A 24 -22.16 2.44 12.10
CA GLU A 24 -20.80 2.06 12.46
C GLU A 24 -20.50 2.40 13.93
N GLY A 25 -19.92 1.45 14.67
CA GLY A 25 -19.49 1.65 16.05
C GLY A 25 -18.14 2.37 16.17
N HIS A 26 -17.73 2.68 17.40
CA HIS A 26 -16.47 3.38 17.70
C HIS A 26 -15.19 2.66 17.24
N HIS A 27 -15.28 1.37 16.96
CA HIS A 27 -14.16 0.48 16.62
C HIS A 27 -14.50 -0.36 15.38
N PRO A 28 -14.55 0.23 14.18
CA PRO A 28 -14.85 -0.51 12.96
C PRO A 28 -13.85 -1.63 12.72
N LYS A 29 -14.37 -2.77 12.26
CA LYS A 29 -13.59 -3.95 11.93
C LYS A 29 -13.83 -4.31 10.47
N ARG A 30 -12.74 -4.55 9.75
CA ARG A 30 -12.75 -4.97 8.35
C ARG A 30 -12.42 -6.46 8.22
N LEU A 31 -12.54 -6.98 7.01
CA LEU A 31 -12.04 -8.31 6.66
C LEU A 31 -10.55 -8.44 7.03
N LYS A 32 -10.22 -9.48 7.79
CA LYS A 32 -8.84 -9.79 8.17
C LYS A 32 -8.22 -10.68 7.10
N VAL A 33 -7.10 -10.22 6.52
CA VAL A 33 -6.29 -11.03 5.60
C VAL A 33 -5.42 -11.96 6.45
N GLU A 34 -5.90 -13.19 6.67
CA GLU A 34 -5.27 -14.14 7.60
C GLU A 34 -3.81 -14.46 7.26
N ALA A 35 -3.44 -14.45 5.97
CA ALA A 35 -2.06 -14.63 5.53
C ALA A 35 -1.11 -13.58 6.12
N TRP A 36 -1.55 -12.31 6.22
CA TRP A 36 -0.73 -11.21 6.70
C TRP A 36 -0.52 -11.27 8.22
N THR A 37 -1.56 -11.61 8.98
CA THR A 37 -1.42 -11.81 10.43
C THR A 37 -0.61 -13.07 10.75
N SER A 38 -0.86 -14.17 10.02
CA SER A 38 -0.13 -15.42 10.18
C SER A 38 1.38 -15.25 9.95
N TYR A 39 1.78 -14.46 8.95
CA TYR A 39 3.18 -14.14 8.70
C TYR A 39 3.80 -13.35 9.87
N ARG A 40 3.09 -12.35 10.40
CA ARG A 40 3.59 -11.54 11.52
C ARG A 40 3.73 -12.36 12.80
N ASP A 41 2.76 -13.23 13.08
CA ASP A 41 2.83 -14.13 14.25
C ASP A 41 4.00 -15.11 14.13
N TYR A 42 4.13 -15.76 12.98
CA TYR A 42 5.21 -16.70 12.71
C TYR A 42 6.60 -16.05 12.83
N ARG A 43 6.74 -14.79 12.41
CA ARG A 43 8.00 -14.03 12.47
C ARG A 43 8.16 -13.19 13.74
N ASN A 44 7.24 -13.30 14.70
CA ASN A 44 7.21 -12.49 15.92
C ASN A 44 7.32 -10.97 15.63
N ARG A 45 6.53 -10.46 14.68
CA ARG A 45 6.50 -9.04 14.27
C ARG A 45 5.23 -8.35 14.78
N LYS A 46 5.37 -7.14 15.32
CA LYS A 46 4.23 -6.33 15.79
C LYS A 46 3.28 -5.99 14.64
N TYR A 47 2.00 -5.84 14.95
CA TYR A 47 0.99 -5.44 13.97
C TYR A 47 0.98 -3.91 13.76
N GLY A 48 0.80 -3.49 12.50
CA GLY A 48 0.48 -2.10 12.17
C GLY A 48 -1.03 -1.82 12.30
N VAL A 49 -1.42 -0.55 12.16
CA VAL A 49 -2.83 -0.11 12.28
C VAL A 49 -3.79 -0.88 11.37
N LEU A 50 -3.32 -1.35 10.21
CA LEU A 50 -4.11 -2.14 9.26
C LEU A 50 -4.54 -3.52 9.80
N LEU A 51 -3.77 -4.10 10.74
CA LEU A 51 -4.00 -5.45 11.28
C LEU A 51 -4.52 -5.46 12.72
N LYS A 52 -4.66 -4.27 13.33
CA LYS A 52 -5.23 -4.09 14.67
C LYS A 52 -6.74 -3.89 14.61
N ASN A 53 -7.42 -4.18 15.72
CA ASN A 53 -8.84 -3.90 15.94
C ASN A 53 -9.06 -3.34 17.36
N GLY A 54 -10.27 -2.86 17.66
CA GLY A 54 -10.62 -2.38 18.99
C GLY A 54 -9.80 -1.17 19.45
N GLU A 55 -9.53 -1.10 20.75
CA GLU A 55 -8.80 0.02 21.36
C GLU A 55 -7.35 0.13 20.88
N ASP A 56 -6.69 -0.99 20.59
CA ASP A 56 -5.33 -1.00 20.03
C ASP A 56 -5.28 -0.30 18.68
N TRP A 57 -6.27 -0.56 17.83
CA TRP A 57 -6.42 0.14 16.56
C TRP A 57 -6.68 1.63 16.79
N ARG A 58 -7.63 1.97 17.66
CA ARG A 58 -8.03 3.37 17.92
C ARG A 58 -6.85 4.20 18.41
N SER A 59 -6.12 3.69 19.39
CA SER A 59 -4.97 4.36 19.98
C SER A 59 -3.89 4.67 18.93
N ASN A 60 -3.59 3.70 18.04
CA ASN A 60 -2.63 3.90 16.97
C ASN A 60 -3.17 4.85 15.89
N ARG A 61 -4.45 4.74 15.54
CA ARG A 61 -5.10 5.54 14.51
C ARG A 61 -5.15 7.02 14.89
N VAL A 62 -5.48 7.34 16.14
CA VAL A 62 -5.56 8.72 16.62
C VAL A 62 -4.20 9.41 16.56
N ILE A 63 -3.12 8.70 16.93
CA ILE A 63 -1.76 9.23 16.84
C ILE A 63 -1.38 9.47 15.37
N LEU A 64 -1.53 8.45 14.52
CA LEU A 64 -1.18 8.56 13.10
C LEU A 64 -1.98 9.63 12.36
N ASN A 65 -3.26 9.84 12.71
CA ASN A 65 -4.07 10.87 12.08
C ASN A 65 -3.48 12.28 12.29
N LYS A 66 -2.87 12.54 13.45
CA LYS A 66 -2.24 13.85 13.74
C LYS A 66 -1.04 14.10 12.83
N GLU A 67 -0.22 13.06 12.63
CA GLU A 67 1.05 13.19 11.90
C GLU A 67 0.91 12.98 10.38
N VAL A 68 -0.11 12.25 9.92
CA VAL A 68 -0.21 11.83 8.50
C VAL A 68 -1.43 12.39 7.78
N ILE A 69 -2.52 12.73 8.50
CA ILE A 69 -3.80 13.12 7.88
C ILE A 69 -4.20 14.56 8.22
N SER A 70 -3.57 15.18 9.23
CA SER A 70 -3.96 16.53 9.65
C SER A 70 -3.64 17.56 8.56
N LEU A 71 -4.50 18.58 8.43
CA LEU A 71 -4.31 19.66 7.47
C LEU A 71 -2.96 20.36 7.63
N LYS A 72 -2.52 20.54 8.90
CA LYS A 72 -1.23 21.13 9.23
C LYS A 72 -0.05 20.33 8.63
N MET A 73 -0.15 19.01 8.60
CA MET A 73 0.92 18.17 8.04
C MET A 73 0.91 18.16 6.52
N LEU A 74 -0.26 18.32 5.88
CA LEU A 74 -0.35 18.40 4.42
C LEU A 74 0.49 19.56 3.86
N GLU A 75 0.50 20.72 4.52
CA GLU A 75 1.33 21.86 4.11
C GLU A 75 2.82 21.52 4.08
N ASN A 76 3.29 20.64 4.97
CA ASN A 76 4.68 20.18 4.99
C ASN A 76 4.96 19.10 3.93
N PHE A 77 3.95 18.33 3.54
CA PHE A 77 4.11 17.25 2.55
C PHE A 77 4.09 17.76 1.12
N VAL A 78 3.36 18.84 0.84
CA VAL A 78 3.24 19.38 -0.53
C VAL A 78 4.61 19.67 -1.16
N PRO A 79 5.55 20.40 -0.52
CA PRO A 79 6.86 20.65 -1.11
C PRO A 79 7.65 19.37 -1.38
N LEU A 80 7.62 18.40 -0.46
CA LEU A 80 8.33 17.13 -0.59
C LEU A 80 7.79 16.30 -1.78
N LEU A 81 6.47 16.30 -1.96
CA LEU A 81 5.82 15.60 -3.06
C LEU A 81 6.01 16.34 -4.39
N ASP A 82 6.03 17.68 -4.38
CA ASP A 82 6.27 18.51 -5.55
C ASP A 82 7.69 18.28 -6.11
N ASP A 83 8.70 18.23 -5.24
CA ASP A 83 10.08 17.91 -5.63
C ASP A 83 10.17 16.56 -6.36
N VAL A 84 9.53 15.52 -5.81
CA VAL A 84 9.49 14.18 -6.44
C VAL A 84 8.70 14.22 -7.75
N GLY A 85 7.63 15.01 -7.82
CA GLY A 85 6.83 15.24 -9.03
C GLY A 85 7.65 15.90 -10.15
N GLN A 86 8.40 16.94 -9.82
CA GLN A 86 9.26 17.65 -10.77
C GLN A 86 10.39 16.75 -11.28
N ASP A 87 10.95 15.90 -10.43
CA ASP A 87 11.95 14.90 -10.84
C ASP A 87 11.36 13.86 -11.80
N PHE A 88 10.13 13.41 -11.56
CA PHE A 88 9.43 12.51 -12.46
C PHE A 88 9.20 13.14 -13.83
N VAL A 89 8.69 14.39 -13.87
CA VAL A 89 8.50 15.16 -15.12
C VAL A 89 9.83 15.33 -15.86
N THR A 90 10.90 15.69 -15.16
CA THR A 90 12.25 15.84 -15.72
C THR A 90 12.74 14.53 -16.34
N ARG A 91 12.54 13.41 -15.65
CA ARG A 91 12.89 12.08 -16.15
C ARG A 91 12.11 11.70 -17.40
N VAL A 92 10.80 11.98 -17.45
CA VAL A 92 9.96 11.74 -18.63
C VAL A 92 10.46 12.56 -19.81
N HIS A 93 10.73 13.86 -19.63
CA HIS A 93 11.30 14.70 -20.69
C HIS A 93 12.64 14.15 -21.20
N LYS A 94 13.51 13.71 -20.31
CA LYS A 94 14.79 13.09 -20.70
C LYS A 94 14.59 11.83 -21.55
N LYS A 95 13.58 11.00 -21.26
CA LYS A 95 13.23 9.82 -22.06
C LYS A 95 12.66 10.22 -23.43
N ILE A 96 11.83 11.26 -23.49
CA ILE A 96 11.31 11.84 -24.74
C ILE A 96 12.44 12.36 -25.62
N THR A 97 13.39 13.14 -25.07
CA THR A 97 14.52 13.66 -25.83
C THR A 97 15.42 12.53 -26.34
N ARG A 98 15.70 11.53 -25.50
CA ARG A 98 16.52 10.36 -25.87
C ARG A 98 15.88 9.48 -26.95
N SER A 99 14.56 9.52 -27.14
CA SER A 99 13.90 8.73 -28.18
C SER A 99 14.11 9.28 -29.59
N GLY A 100 14.49 10.57 -29.71
CA GLY A 100 14.67 11.25 -30.99
C GLY A 100 13.38 11.53 -31.78
N GLN A 101 12.22 11.09 -31.28
CA GLN A 101 10.92 11.21 -31.97
C GLN A 101 10.00 12.26 -31.33
N ASN A 102 10.52 13.04 -30.38
CA ASN A 102 9.74 13.96 -29.54
C ASN A 102 8.52 13.31 -28.87
N LYS A 103 8.58 11.99 -28.66
CA LYS A 103 7.56 11.18 -27.98
C LYS A 103 8.22 10.00 -27.29
N TRP A 104 7.62 9.51 -26.21
CA TRP A 104 8.06 8.29 -25.54
C TRP A 104 6.84 7.41 -25.26
N THR A 105 6.84 6.20 -25.81
CA THR A 105 5.76 5.22 -25.61
C THR A 105 6.33 4.05 -24.82
N THR A 106 5.81 3.81 -23.62
CA THR A 106 6.24 2.72 -22.75
C THR A 106 5.11 2.32 -21.79
N ASP A 107 5.29 1.19 -21.09
CA ASP A 107 4.52 0.88 -19.90
C ASP A 107 5.07 1.66 -18.71
N LEU A 108 4.27 2.60 -18.19
CA LEU A 108 4.65 3.44 -17.05
C LEU A 108 4.50 2.75 -15.70
N SER A 109 3.97 1.52 -15.63
CA SER A 109 3.71 0.84 -14.36
C SER A 109 4.92 0.81 -13.43
N GLN A 110 6.10 0.45 -13.96
CA GLN A 110 7.34 0.42 -13.18
C GLN A 110 7.81 1.82 -12.76
N GLU A 111 7.62 2.82 -13.62
CA GLU A 111 8.01 4.20 -13.32
C GLU A 111 7.07 4.83 -12.28
N LEU A 112 5.79 4.44 -12.28
CA LEU A 112 4.81 4.84 -11.27
C LEU A 112 5.05 4.16 -9.93
N PHE A 113 5.50 2.89 -9.89
CA PHE A 113 5.91 2.26 -8.63
C PHE A 113 7.11 2.95 -8.00
N LYS A 114 8.11 3.33 -8.81
CA LYS A 114 9.27 4.11 -8.36
C LYS A 114 8.83 5.47 -7.84
N TYR A 115 7.97 6.17 -8.58
CA TYR A 115 7.43 7.47 -8.18
C TYR A 115 6.68 7.39 -6.84
N ALA A 116 5.81 6.39 -6.69
CA ALA A 116 5.06 6.18 -5.45
C ALA A 116 5.97 5.86 -4.26
N LEU A 117 7.00 5.03 -4.45
CA LEU A 117 7.94 4.66 -3.39
C LEU A 117 8.86 5.84 -3.00
N GLU A 118 9.32 6.63 -3.97
CA GLU A 118 10.10 7.85 -3.72
C GLU A 118 9.25 8.87 -2.95
N SER A 119 7.99 9.07 -3.37
CA SER A 119 7.06 10.02 -2.75
C SER A 119 6.77 9.66 -1.30
N VAL A 120 6.42 8.40 -1.01
CA VAL A 120 6.12 7.98 0.37
C VAL A 120 7.38 8.00 1.24
N SER A 121 8.55 7.65 0.71
CA SER A 121 9.81 7.71 1.45
C SER A 121 10.22 9.14 1.78
N SER A 122 10.04 10.07 0.83
CA SER A 122 10.30 11.48 1.05
C SER A 122 9.40 12.06 2.16
N VAL A 123 8.11 11.72 2.16
CA VAL A 123 7.17 12.16 3.19
C VAL A 123 7.46 11.51 4.56
N LEU A 124 7.76 10.21 4.60
CA LEU A 124 7.91 9.48 5.87
C LEU A 124 9.27 9.70 6.53
N TYR A 125 10.33 9.83 5.74
CA TYR A 125 11.70 9.87 6.24
C TYR A 125 12.41 11.21 5.97
N GLY A 126 11.84 12.07 5.13
CA GLY A 126 12.54 13.28 4.67
C GLY A 126 13.72 12.98 3.76
N GLU A 127 13.80 11.75 3.22
CA GLU A 127 14.94 11.25 2.46
C GLU A 127 14.56 10.86 1.03
N ARG A 128 15.50 11.08 0.12
CA ARG A 128 15.39 10.73 -1.30
C ARG A 128 16.11 9.40 -1.54
N LEU A 129 15.39 8.38 -2.01
CA LEU A 129 15.96 7.08 -2.34
C LEU A 129 16.68 7.10 -3.70
N GLY A 130 16.45 8.14 -4.51
CA GLY A 130 17.09 8.30 -5.81
C GLY A 130 16.45 7.46 -6.92
N LEU A 131 15.19 7.03 -6.75
CA LEU A 131 14.50 6.17 -7.72
C LEU A 131 14.21 6.86 -9.07
N MET A 132 14.32 8.20 -9.10
CA MET A 132 14.17 9.01 -10.32
C MET A 132 15.48 9.16 -11.12
N LEU A 133 16.63 8.72 -10.57
CA LEU A 133 17.93 8.82 -11.22
C LEU A 133 18.12 7.77 -12.33
N ASP A 134 19.10 8.00 -13.22
CA ASP A 134 19.42 7.04 -14.29
C ASP A 134 19.89 5.69 -13.72
N TYR A 135 20.66 5.73 -12.62
CA TYR A 135 21.05 4.55 -11.85
C TYR A 135 20.14 4.41 -10.63
N ILE A 136 19.63 3.20 -10.39
CA ILE A 136 18.74 2.87 -9.27
C ILE A 136 19.42 1.77 -8.47
N ASP A 137 19.42 1.91 -7.14
CA ASP A 137 19.88 0.86 -6.24
C ASP A 137 19.09 -0.45 -6.47
N PRO A 138 19.76 -1.57 -6.80
CA PRO A 138 19.12 -2.86 -6.96
C PRO A 138 18.26 -3.28 -5.76
N GLU A 139 18.63 -2.91 -4.53
CA GLU A 139 17.86 -3.23 -3.33
C GLU A 139 16.52 -2.48 -3.28
N ALA A 140 16.49 -1.23 -3.73
CA ALA A 140 15.26 -0.44 -3.80
C ALA A 140 14.30 -1.00 -4.86
N GLN A 141 14.83 -1.45 -6.01
CA GLN A 141 14.02 -2.16 -7.00
C GLN A 141 13.53 -3.52 -6.48
N HIS A 142 14.38 -4.26 -5.77
CA HIS A 142 13.99 -5.53 -5.15
C HIS A 142 12.85 -5.36 -4.14
N PHE A 143 12.85 -4.26 -3.39
CA PHE A 143 11.77 -3.92 -2.47
C PHE A 143 10.43 -3.68 -3.20
N ILE A 144 10.44 -2.95 -4.32
CA ILE A 144 9.26 -2.74 -5.19
C ILE A 144 8.70 -4.09 -5.67
N ASP A 145 9.60 -4.97 -6.14
CA ASP A 145 9.21 -6.30 -6.64
C ASP A 145 8.62 -7.17 -5.52
N CYS A 146 9.18 -7.09 -4.31
CA CYS A 146 8.66 -7.76 -3.12
C CYS A 146 7.24 -7.33 -2.75
N ILE A 147 6.92 -6.03 -2.84
CA ILE A 147 5.56 -5.53 -2.59
C ILE A 147 4.57 -6.14 -3.60
N THR A 148 4.95 -6.13 -4.88
CA THR A 148 4.12 -6.72 -5.95
C THR A 148 3.91 -8.22 -5.73
N LEU A 149 4.97 -8.94 -5.37
CA LEU A 149 4.90 -10.37 -5.06
C LEU A 149 4.01 -10.66 -3.85
N MET A 150 4.10 -9.83 -2.80
CA MET A 150 3.27 -9.95 -1.60
C MET A 150 1.78 -9.87 -1.96
N PHE A 151 1.36 -8.88 -2.76
CA PHE A 151 -0.03 -8.77 -3.19
C PHE A 151 -0.46 -9.93 -4.11
N LYS A 152 0.37 -10.30 -5.10
CA LYS A 152 0.07 -11.42 -6.02
C LYS A 152 -0.14 -12.73 -5.26
N THR A 153 0.70 -13.03 -4.27
CA THR A 153 0.60 -14.24 -3.46
C THR A 153 -0.54 -14.18 -2.44
N THR A 154 -0.99 -12.99 -2.04
CA THR A 154 -2.13 -12.83 -1.12
C THR A 154 -3.45 -13.28 -1.74
N SER A 155 -3.69 -12.99 -3.03
CA SER A 155 -4.95 -13.31 -3.72
C SER A 155 -5.39 -14.79 -3.57
N PRO A 156 -4.56 -15.80 -3.91
CA PRO A 156 -4.95 -17.21 -3.75
C PRO A 156 -5.12 -17.62 -2.28
N MET A 157 -4.49 -16.91 -1.33
CA MET A 157 -4.58 -17.21 0.09
C MET A 157 -5.82 -16.59 0.77
N LEU A 158 -6.54 -15.70 0.08
CA LEU A 158 -7.61 -14.91 0.70
C LEU A 158 -8.77 -15.79 1.19
N TYR A 159 -9.14 -16.82 0.43
CA TYR A 159 -10.30 -17.68 0.73
C TYR A 159 -9.92 -19.07 1.24
N ILE A 160 -8.62 -19.36 1.36
CA ILE A 160 -8.10 -20.65 1.84
C ILE A 160 -7.72 -20.50 3.33
N PRO A 161 -8.25 -21.32 4.23
CA PRO A 161 -7.85 -21.33 5.63
C PRO A 161 -6.32 -21.50 5.78
N PRO A 162 -5.64 -20.71 6.64
CA PRO A 162 -4.19 -20.81 6.83
C PRO A 162 -3.69 -22.21 7.21
N GLY A 163 -4.50 -23.00 7.91
CA GLY A 163 -4.19 -24.39 8.26
C GLY A 163 -3.99 -25.29 7.03
N LEU A 164 -4.78 -25.08 5.97
CA LEU A 164 -4.67 -25.84 4.72
C LEU A 164 -3.45 -25.39 3.89
N LEU A 165 -3.13 -24.09 3.90
CA LEU A 165 -1.96 -23.54 3.22
C LEU A 165 -0.62 -24.06 3.79
N ARG A 166 -0.57 -24.41 5.08
CA ARG A 166 0.64 -24.98 5.69
C ARG A 166 0.89 -26.43 5.25
N GLN A 167 -0.18 -27.19 4.97
CA GLN A 167 -0.07 -28.60 4.58
C GLN A 167 0.42 -28.78 3.14
N THR A 168 0.18 -27.82 2.25
CA THR A 168 0.66 -27.88 0.85
C THR A 168 2.17 -27.68 0.69
N ARG A 169 2.90 -27.33 1.77
CA ARG A 169 4.37 -27.23 1.79
C ARG A 169 5.06 -28.44 2.42
N SER A 170 4.33 -29.42 2.98
CA SER A 170 4.91 -30.63 3.56
C SER A 170 5.03 -31.79 2.55
N ARG A 171 5.12 -31.48 1.26
CA ARG A 171 5.42 -32.42 0.18
C ARG A 171 6.49 -31.81 -0.73
#